data_AF-A0AAE0W958-F1
#
_entry.id   AF-A0AAE0W958-F1
#
_cell.length_a   1.000
_cell.length_b   1.000
_cell.length_c   1.000
_cell.angle_alpha   90.00
_cell.angle_beta   90.00
_cell.angle_gamma   90.00
#
_symmetry.space_group_name_H-M   'P 1'
#
loop_
_entity.id
_entity.type
_entity.pdbx_description
1 polymer ?
#
loop_
_entity_poly.entity_id
_entity_poly.type
_entity_poly.pdbx_seq_one_letter_code
_entity_poly.pdbx_strand_id
1 'polypeptide(L)'
;MSDQELKHIVASLAISIKEVSAQIKELSASQKKTDEQLRKTDKQIKELFASQKKTDAQIKELSVEHKKTDEQIKELSASHKKTDEQIKELSVEHKKTEKLIKELSASQKKTDEQIKELSASQKKTESTLKGLGFNVGMAVEEYFYNSLDLTKKVANIQFDDCQKNLHGFNRELKLQDEFDITMANTTKGLLVECKHHVVKEDVVKLREIAGASFDLDAKQEAKQSGIIILKQVGDVMEEEVENLKTY
;
A
#
# COMPACT_ATOMS: atom_id res chain seq x y z
N MET A 1 36.03 99.93 -101.35
CA MET A 1 36.74 98.68 -101.03
C MET A 1 37.76 98.42 -102.11
N SER A 2 39.02 98.30 -101.74
CA SER A 2 40.05 97.77 -102.64
C SER A 2 39.91 96.25 -102.76
N ASP A 3 40.40 95.68 -103.87
CA ASP A 3 40.40 94.22 -104.10
C ASP A 3 41.17 93.46 -102.99
N GLN A 4 42.13 94.13 -102.32
CA GLN A 4 42.88 93.61 -101.17
C GLN A 4 42.04 93.56 -99.89
N GLU A 5 41.24 94.58 -99.60
CA GLU A 5 40.32 94.59 -98.44
C GLU A 5 39.27 93.49 -98.57
N LEU A 6 38.75 93.27 -99.79
CA LEU A 6 37.79 92.21 -100.08
C LEU A 6 38.41 90.82 -99.84
N LYS A 7 39.64 90.59 -100.35
CA LYS A 7 40.39 89.34 -100.12
C LYS A 7 40.66 89.09 -98.65
N HIS A 8 40.99 90.12 -97.86
CA HIS A 8 41.25 89.99 -96.44
C HIS A 8 39.99 89.63 -95.63
N ILE A 9 38.85 90.26 -95.93
CA ILE A 9 37.55 89.94 -95.30
C ILE A 9 37.13 88.51 -95.67
N VAL A 10 37.26 88.11 -96.93
CA VAL A 10 36.94 86.75 -97.38
C VAL A 10 37.85 85.71 -96.70
N ALA A 11 39.14 86.00 -96.53
CA ALA A 11 40.06 85.13 -95.80
C ALA A 11 39.72 85.02 -94.30
N SER A 12 39.39 86.14 -93.66
CA SER A 12 38.96 86.18 -92.25
C SER A 12 37.65 85.41 -92.05
N LEU A 13 36.67 85.59 -92.94
CA LEU A 13 35.40 84.86 -92.90
C LEU A 13 35.62 83.35 -93.10
N ALA A 14 36.53 82.95 -94.01
CA ALA A 14 36.88 81.55 -94.22
C ALA A 14 37.51 80.92 -92.97
N ILE A 15 38.35 81.67 -92.23
CA ILE A 15 38.91 81.23 -90.95
C ILE A 15 37.80 81.06 -89.91
N SER A 16 36.92 82.04 -89.73
CA SER A 16 35.81 81.95 -88.77
C SER A 16 34.82 80.83 -89.11
N ILE A 17 34.53 80.57 -90.39
CA ILE A 17 33.72 79.42 -90.81
C ILE A 17 34.38 78.10 -90.42
N LYS A 18 35.72 78.01 -90.54
CA LYS A 18 36.48 76.81 -90.17
C LYS A 18 36.46 76.57 -88.65
N GLU A 19 36.56 77.64 -87.86
CA GLU A 19 36.44 77.59 -86.39
C GLU A 19 35.04 77.19 -85.93
N VAL A 20 34.00 77.80 -86.49
CA VAL A 20 32.60 77.44 -86.20
C VAL A 20 32.33 75.98 -86.59
N SER A 21 32.84 75.52 -87.74
CA SER A 21 32.74 74.11 -88.15
C SER A 21 33.42 73.16 -87.16
N ALA A 22 34.57 73.54 -86.61
CA ALA A 22 35.26 72.78 -85.58
C ALA A 22 34.45 72.72 -84.27
N GLN A 23 33.91 73.85 -83.82
CA GLN A 23 33.04 73.91 -82.64
C GLN A 23 31.77 73.07 -82.81
N ILE A 24 31.13 73.10 -83.97
CA ILE A 24 29.95 72.27 -84.28
C ILE A 24 30.29 70.77 -84.19
N LYS A 25 31.46 70.35 -84.70
CA LYS A 25 31.90 68.96 -84.59
C LYS A 25 32.14 68.54 -83.14
N GLU A 26 32.77 69.41 -82.35
CA GLU A 26 33.01 69.17 -80.92
C GLU A 26 31.69 69.08 -80.14
N LEU A 27 30.75 69.99 -80.39
CA LEU A 27 29.44 70.01 -79.76
C LEU A 27 28.65 68.73 -80.10
N SER A 28 28.70 68.28 -81.36
CA SER A 28 28.09 67.01 -81.78
C SER A 28 28.70 65.80 -81.07
N ALA A 29 30.03 65.78 -80.89
CA ALA A 29 30.70 64.72 -80.15
C ALA A 29 30.31 64.72 -78.66
N SER A 30 30.22 65.91 -78.05
CA SER A 30 29.74 66.10 -76.68
C SER A 30 28.29 65.61 -76.52
N GLN A 31 27.40 65.99 -77.44
CA GLN A 31 26.00 65.57 -77.43
C GLN A 31 25.85 64.04 -77.53
N LYS A 32 26.62 63.38 -78.41
CA LYS A 32 26.65 61.90 -78.48
C LYS A 32 27.08 61.26 -77.16
N LYS A 33 28.07 61.85 -76.47
CA LYS A 33 28.54 61.37 -75.17
C LYS A 33 27.45 61.53 -74.10
N THR A 34 26.72 62.65 -74.10
CA THR A 34 25.58 62.88 -73.22
C THR A 34 24.45 61.88 -73.49
N ASP A 35 24.10 61.62 -74.75
CA ASP A 35 23.08 60.62 -75.10
C ASP A 35 23.45 59.21 -74.62
N GLU A 36 24.73 58.85 -74.72
CA GLU A 36 25.21 57.57 -74.21
C GLU A 36 25.13 57.49 -72.67
N GLN A 37 25.45 58.58 -71.97
CA GLN A 37 25.29 58.66 -70.52
C GLN A 37 23.82 58.56 -70.12
N LEU A 38 22.92 59.28 -70.79
CA LEU A 38 21.47 59.21 -70.55
C LEU A 38 20.95 57.78 -70.73
N ARG A 39 21.37 57.08 -71.79
CA ARG A 39 21.02 55.66 -72.00
C ARG A 39 21.53 54.73 -70.90
N LYS A 40 22.71 55.00 -70.33
CA LYS A 40 23.26 54.24 -69.19
C LYS A 40 22.43 54.51 -67.93
N THR A 41 22.10 55.78 -67.65
CA THR A 41 21.26 56.17 -66.52
C THR A 41 19.86 55.57 -66.62
N ASP A 42 19.22 55.57 -67.80
CA ASP A 42 17.91 54.94 -68.00
C ASP A 42 17.92 53.44 -67.69
N LYS A 43 19.01 52.73 -68.06
CA LYS A 43 19.18 51.32 -67.71
C LYS A 43 19.30 51.12 -66.20
N GLN A 44 20.13 51.93 -65.53
CA GLN A 44 20.30 51.88 -64.08
C GLN A 44 18.98 52.18 -63.34
N ILE A 45 18.21 53.16 -63.80
CA ILE A 45 16.89 53.49 -63.24
C ILE A 45 15.93 52.29 -63.38
N LYS A 46 15.89 51.63 -64.54
CA LYS A 46 15.05 50.43 -64.74
C LYS A 46 15.47 49.28 -63.83
N GLU A 47 16.76 49.06 -63.64
CA GLU A 47 17.29 48.05 -62.71
C GLU A 47 16.93 48.38 -61.26
N LEU A 48 17.04 49.64 -60.85
CA LEU A 48 16.62 50.10 -59.52
C LEU A 48 15.12 49.89 -59.29
N PHE A 49 14.26 50.24 -60.25
CA PHE A 49 12.81 49.97 -60.14
C PHE A 49 12.50 48.47 -60.01
N ALA A 50 13.21 47.61 -60.75
CA ALA A 50 13.05 46.17 -60.62
C ALA A 50 13.51 45.66 -59.25
N SER A 51 14.61 46.18 -58.73
CA SER A 51 15.12 45.87 -57.38
C SER A 51 14.12 46.32 -56.30
N GLN A 52 13.61 47.54 -56.39
CA GLN A 52 12.62 48.08 -55.45
C GLN A 52 11.36 47.22 -55.42
N LYS A 53 10.83 46.80 -56.58
CA LYS A 53 9.67 45.90 -56.63
C LYS A 53 9.92 44.55 -55.94
N LYS A 54 11.15 44.01 -56.05
CA LYS A 54 11.52 42.76 -55.35
C LYS A 54 11.56 42.98 -53.84
N THR A 55 12.15 44.08 -53.38
CA THR A 55 12.17 44.45 -51.95
C THR A 55 10.77 44.66 -51.40
N ASP A 56 9.88 45.34 -52.11
CA ASP A 56 8.48 45.54 -51.69
C ASP A 56 7.73 44.20 -51.55
N ALA A 57 7.99 43.24 -52.44
CA ALA A 57 7.42 41.90 -52.34
C ALA A 57 7.92 41.15 -51.10
N GLN A 58 9.23 41.19 -50.83
CA GLN A 58 9.84 40.58 -49.64
C GLN A 58 9.31 41.19 -48.34
N ILE A 59 9.15 42.51 -48.28
CA ILE A 59 8.58 43.20 -47.10
C ILE A 59 7.14 42.75 -46.84
N LYS A 60 6.33 42.57 -47.89
CA LYS A 60 4.96 42.07 -47.74
C LYS A 60 4.93 40.64 -47.23
N GLU A 61 5.79 39.78 -47.74
CA GLU A 61 5.91 38.39 -47.29
C GLU A 61 6.31 38.32 -45.81
N LEU A 62 7.37 39.05 -45.42
CA LEU A 62 7.78 39.16 -44.02
C LEU A 62 6.67 39.69 -43.12
N SER A 63 5.88 40.67 -43.58
CA SER A 63 4.75 41.19 -42.80
C SER A 63 3.67 40.12 -42.55
N VAL A 64 3.43 39.22 -43.51
CA VAL A 64 2.49 38.10 -43.33
C VAL A 64 3.06 37.07 -42.36
N GLU A 65 4.35 36.73 -42.49
CA GLU A 65 5.02 35.81 -41.55
C GLU A 65 4.99 36.35 -40.11
N HIS A 66 5.30 37.63 -39.91
CA HIS A 66 5.23 38.26 -38.59
C HIS A 66 3.83 38.17 -37.97
N LYS A 67 2.76 38.40 -38.74
CA LYS A 67 1.38 38.24 -38.24
C LYS A 67 1.09 36.80 -37.80
N LYS A 68 1.56 35.82 -38.58
CA LYS A 68 1.42 34.39 -38.24
C LYS A 68 2.17 34.05 -36.94
N THR A 69 3.39 34.57 -36.77
CA THR A 69 4.15 34.39 -35.54
C THR A 69 3.45 35.04 -34.33
N ASP A 70 2.89 36.23 -34.48
CA ASP A 70 2.13 36.89 -33.41
C ASP A 70 0.90 36.07 -32.98
N GLU A 71 0.20 35.46 -33.95
CA GLU A 71 -0.93 34.56 -33.67
C GLU A 71 -0.47 33.31 -32.89
N GLN A 72 0.63 32.69 -33.31
CA GLN A 72 1.21 31.53 -32.61
C GLN A 72 1.65 31.87 -31.18
N ILE A 73 2.24 33.05 -30.97
CA ILE A 73 2.64 33.52 -29.63
C ILE A 73 1.41 33.72 -28.73
N LYS A 74 0.32 34.26 -29.26
CA LYS A 74 -0.94 34.42 -28.51
C LYS A 74 -1.53 33.07 -28.12
N GLU A 75 -1.54 32.10 -29.03
CA GLU A 75 -2.02 30.75 -28.77
C GLU A 75 -1.18 30.04 -27.69
N LEU A 76 0.14 30.11 -27.79
CA LEU A 76 1.05 29.57 -26.78
C LEU A 76 0.85 30.22 -25.42
N SER A 77 0.66 31.54 -25.37
CA SER A 77 0.41 32.28 -24.13
C SER A 77 -0.91 31.84 -23.47
N ALA A 78 -1.96 31.62 -24.26
CA ALA A 78 -3.23 31.10 -23.76
C ALA A 78 -3.09 29.67 -23.24
N SER A 79 -2.35 28.81 -23.95
CA SER A 79 -2.04 27.44 -23.53
C SER A 79 -1.29 27.42 -22.19
N HIS A 80 -0.23 28.23 -22.05
CA HIS A 80 0.51 28.36 -20.79
C HIS A 80 -0.38 28.80 -19.62
N LYS A 81 -1.27 29.77 -19.84
CA LYS A 81 -2.21 30.19 -18.80
C LYS A 81 -3.13 29.05 -18.34
N LYS A 82 -3.63 28.24 -19.27
CA LYS A 82 -4.45 27.06 -18.95
C LYS A 82 -3.64 26.01 -18.18
N THR A 83 -2.38 25.78 -18.54
CA THR A 83 -1.49 24.88 -17.80
C THR A 83 -1.23 25.38 -16.38
N ASP A 84 -0.99 26.68 -16.20
CA ASP A 84 -0.82 27.28 -14.86
C ASP A 84 -2.05 27.10 -13.97
N GLU A 85 -3.25 27.24 -14.54
CA GLU A 85 -4.51 27.00 -13.83
C GLU A 85 -4.65 25.53 -13.40
N GLN A 86 -4.33 24.58 -14.29
CA GLN A 86 -4.33 23.15 -13.98
C GLN A 86 -3.31 22.78 -12.89
N ILE A 87 -2.11 23.37 -12.92
CA ILE A 87 -1.08 23.15 -11.89
C ILE A 87 -1.56 23.66 -10.52
N LYS A 88 -2.25 24.81 -10.48
CA LYS A 88 -2.82 25.33 -9.23
C LYS A 88 -3.89 24.42 -8.67
N GLU A 89 -4.78 23.89 -9.52
CA GLU A 89 -5.82 22.94 -9.13
C GLU A 89 -5.22 21.66 -8.55
N LEU A 90 -4.25 21.06 -9.25
CA LEU A 90 -3.53 19.87 -8.78
C LEU A 90 -2.82 20.13 -7.44
N SER A 91 -2.23 21.31 -7.24
CA SER A 91 -1.59 21.67 -5.97
C SER A 91 -2.60 21.70 -4.81
N VAL A 92 -3.82 22.19 -5.05
CA VAL A 92 -4.89 22.20 -4.04
C VAL A 92 -5.36 20.78 -3.73
N GLU A 93 -5.53 19.93 -4.74
CA GLU A 93 -5.90 18.52 -4.55
C GLU A 93 -4.83 17.75 -3.77
N HIS A 94 -3.55 17.93 -4.12
CA HIS A 94 -2.44 17.34 -3.37
C HIS A 94 -2.47 17.70 -1.89
N LYS A 95 -2.72 18.97 -1.54
CA LYS A 95 -2.85 19.41 -0.14
C LYS A 95 -4.04 18.77 0.57
N LYS A 96 -5.16 18.52 -0.12
CA LYS A 96 -6.31 17.79 0.45
C LYS A 96 -5.94 16.33 0.73
N THR A 97 -5.30 15.68 -0.23
CA THR A 97 -4.83 14.29 -0.09
C THR A 97 -3.83 14.13 1.05
N GLU A 98 -2.87 15.05 1.21
CA GLU A 98 -1.94 15.04 2.33
C GLU A 98 -2.63 15.12 3.70
N LYS A 99 -3.70 15.92 3.82
CA LYS A 99 -4.48 16.00 5.06
C LYS A 99 -5.19 14.69 5.37
N LEU A 100 -5.84 14.09 4.36
CA LEU A 100 -6.52 12.79 4.52
C LEU A 100 -5.55 11.68 4.93
N ILE A 101 -4.34 11.66 4.34
CA ILE A 101 -3.30 10.68 4.71
C ILE A 101 -2.89 10.86 6.18
N LYS A 102 -2.71 12.10 6.65
CA LYS A 102 -2.38 12.38 8.06
C LYS A 102 -3.49 11.95 9.02
N GLU A 103 -4.75 12.22 8.67
CA GLU A 103 -5.91 11.80 9.48
C GLU A 103 -6.03 10.28 9.53
N LEU A 104 -5.86 9.59 8.39
CA LEU A 104 -5.92 8.14 8.32
C LEU A 104 -4.79 7.49 9.16
N SER A 105 -3.57 8.03 9.08
CA SER A 105 -2.44 7.56 9.88
C SER A 105 -2.68 7.73 11.39
N ALA A 106 -3.25 8.86 11.80
CA ALA A 106 -3.63 9.08 13.20
C ALA A 106 -4.73 8.10 13.66
N SER A 107 -5.73 7.85 12.81
CA SER A 107 -6.78 6.87 13.10
C SER A 107 -6.22 5.45 13.23
N GLN A 108 -5.31 5.04 12.33
CA GLN A 108 -4.66 3.73 12.39
C GLN A 108 -3.89 3.55 13.69
N LYS A 109 -3.12 4.57 14.12
CA LYS A 109 -2.40 4.53 15.39
C LYS A 109 -3.34 4.31 16.59
N LYS A 110 -4.49 5.00 16.61
CA LYS A 110 -5.50 4.83 17.67
C LYS A 110 -6.09 3.41 17.65
N THR A 111 -6.36 2.86 16.48
CA THR A 111 -6.83 1.47 16.34
C THR A 111 -5.79 0.47 16.84
N ASP A 112 -4.50 0.67 16.53
CA ASP A 112 -3.41 -0.20 17.01
C ASP A 112 -3.30 -0.18 18.54
N GLU A 113 -3.48 0.98 19.16
CA GLU A 113 -3.51 1.13 20.62
C GLU A 113 -4.70 0.35 21.22
N GLN A 114 -5.90 0.49 20.65
CA GLN A 114 -7.09 -0.26 21.09
C GLN A 114 -6.93 -1.77 20.95
N ILE A 115 -6.30 -2.24 19.86
CA ILE A 115 -6.02 -3.67 19.65
C ILE A 115 -5.06 -4.20 20.72
N LYS A 116 -4.03 -3.43 21.09
CA LYS A 116 -3.09 -3.81 22.16
C LYS A 116 -3.78 -3.92 23.51
N GLU A 117 -4.63 -2.95 23.85
CA GLU A 117 -5.43 -2.97 25.08
C GLU A 117 -6.37 -4.17 25.12
N LEU A 118 -7.09 -4.45 24.02
CA LEU A 118 -7.98 -5.59 23.92
C LEU A 118 -7.22 -6.91 24.08
N SER A 119 -6.05 -7.04 23.44
CA SER A 119 -5.19 -8.22 23.55
C SER A 119 -4.71 -8.45 24.99
N ALA A 120 -4.36 -7.38 25.71
CA ALA A 120 -3.97 -7.46 27.12
C ALA A 120 -5.16 -7.88 28.01
N SER A 121 -6.34 -7.31 27.77
CA SER A 121 -7.57 -7.67 28.46
C SER A 121 -7.94 -9.14 28.23
N GLN A 122 -7.84 -9.63 27.00
CA GLN A 122 -8.07 -11.03 26.65
C GLN A 122 -7.14 -11.96 27.43
N LYS A 123 -5.82 -11.69 27.46
CA LYS A 123 -4.86 -12.48 28.24
C LYS A 123 -5.21 -12.54 29.72
N LYS A 124 -5.67 -11.42 30.30
CA LYS A 124 -6.10 -11.37 31.70
C LYS A 124 -7.34 -12.23 31.92
N THR A 125 -8.31 -12.17 31.00
CA THR A 125 -9.51 -13.02 31.04
C THR A 125 -9.15 -14.49 30.93
N GLU A 126 -8.29 -14.88 29.99
CA GLU A 126 -7.79 -16.25 29.84
C GLU A 126 -7.11 -16.76 31.12
N SER A 127 -6.26 -15.94 31.74
CA SER A 127 -5.62 -16.30 33.02
C SER A 127 -6.63 -16.43 34.15
N THR A 128 -7.65 -15.58 34.19
CA THR A 128 -8.71 -15.63 35.21
C THR A 128 -9.56 -16.88 35.03
N LEU A 129 -9.94 -17.21 33.80
CA LEU A 129 -10.69 -18.42 33.47
C LEU A 129 -9.90 -19.68 33.79
N LYS A 130 -8.59 -19.71 33.50
CA LYS A 130 -7.71 -20.82 33.89
C LYS A 130 -7.68 -20.98 35.41
N GLY A 131 -7.53 -19.88 36.16
CA GLY A 131 -7.57 -19.89 37.62
C GLY A 131 -8.91 -20.38 38.18
N LEU A 132 -10.02 -19.94 37.60
CA LEU A 132 -11.35 -20.43 37.95
C LEU A 132 -11.49 -21.94 37.67
N GLY A 133 -11.00 -22.41 36.52
CA GLY A 133 -11.01 -23.83 36.17
C GLY A 133 -10.26 -24.69 37.19
N PHE A 134 -9.07 -24.26 37.64
CA PHE A 134 -8.34 -24.93 38.71
C PHE A 134 -9.09 -24.93 40.03
N ASN A 135 -9.66 -23.79 40.43
CA ASN A 135 -10.42 -23.69 41.68
C ASN A 135 -11.68 -24.56 41.66
N VAL A 136 -12.36 -24.65 40.52
CA VAL A 136 -13.51 -25.55 40.35
C VAL A 136 -13.07 -27.01 40.45
N GLY A 137 -11.94 -27.39 39.84
CA GLY A 137 -11.36 -28.74 39.98
C GLY A 137 -11.11 -29.10 41.44
N MET A 138 -10.35 -28.27 42.16
CA MET A 138 -10.06 -28.48 43.59
C MET A 138 -11.33 -28.53 44.44
N ALA A 139 -12.31 -27.66 44.17
CA ALA A 139 -13.57 -27.66 44.91
C ALA A 139 -14.38 -28.94 44.67
N VAL A 140 -14.34 -29.49 43.45
CA VAL A 140 -14.97 -30.76 43.11
C VAL A 140 -14.27 -31.90 43.83
N GLU A 141 -12.95 -32.02 43.73
CA GLU A 141 -12.17 -33.03 44.45
C GLU A 141 -12.45 -33.01 45.96
N GLU A 142 -12.46 -31.82 46.57
CA GLU A 142 -12.76 -31.62 47.98
C GLU A 142 -14.19 -32.06 48.34
N TYR A 143 -15.17 -31.72 47.49
CA TYR A 143 -16.57 -32.04 47.71
C TYR A 143 -16.83 -33.56 47.64
N PHE A 144 -16.28 -34.23 46.63
CA PHE A 144 -16.37 -35.68 46.47
C PHE A 144 -15.67 -36.42 47.61
N TYR A 145 -14.48 -35.96 48.03
CA TYR A 145 -13.76 -36.55 49.16
C TYR A 145 -14.57 -36.49 50.44
N ASN A 146 -15.12 -35.32 50.79
CA ASN A 146 -15.84 -35.16 52.05
C ASN A 146 -17.06 -36.09 52.12
N SER A 147 -17.77 -36.32 51.00
CA SER A 147 -18.88 -37.28 50.96
C SER A 147 -18.44 -38.74 51.03
N LEU A 148 -17.35 -39.10 50.36
CA LEU A 148 -16.81 -40.45 50.41
C LEU A 148 -16.20 -40.77 51.78
N ASP A 149 -15.49 -39.85 52.40
CA ASP A 149 -14.90 -40.03 53.73
C ASP A 149 -15.96 -40.06 54.85
N LEU A 150 -17.06 -39.31 54.71
CA LEU A 150 -18.15 -39.34 55.69
C LEU A 150 -18.85 -40.70 55.75
N THR A 151 -19.15 -41.28 54.59
CA THR A 151 -19.91 -42.54 54.51
C THR A 151 -19.02 -43.78 54.51
N LYS A 152 -17.79 -43.65 54.00
CA LYS A 152 -16.86 -44.74 53.67
C LYS A 152 -17.54 -45.90 52.95
N LYS A 153 -18.56 -45.60 52.15
CA LYS A 153 -19.40 -46.59 51.52
C LYS A 153 -19.67 -46.19 50.08
N VAL A 154 -19.43 -47.13 49.18
CA VAL A 154 -19.74 -46.97 47.76
C VAL A 154 -20.53 -48.20 47.32
N ALA A 155 -21.69 -47.96 46.70
CA ALA A 155 -22.68 -48.99 46.43
C ALA A 155 -22.99 -49.81 47.69
N ASN A 156 -22.74 -51.12 47.68
CA ASN A 156 -22.94 -52.03 48.82
C ASN A 156 -21.62 -52.46 49.50
N ILE A 157 -20.53 -51.72 49.28
CA ILE A 157 -19.21 -52.04 49.85
C ILE A 157 -18.86 -50.99 50.91
N GLN A 158 -18.55 -51.45 52.12
CA GLN A 158 -17.99 -50.65 53.20
C GLN A 158 -16.46 -50.65 53.10
N PHE A 159 -15.85 -49.48 53.23
CA PHE A 159 -14.41 -49.28 53.28
C PHE A 159 -13.98 -48.87 54.69
N ASP A 160 -12.72 -49.20 55.03
CA ASP A 160 -12.12 -48.89 56.32
C ASP A 160 -11.36 -47.56 56.28
N ASP A 161 -10.79 -47.22 55.11
CA ASP A 161 -9.96 -46.03 54.91
C ASP A 161 -10.35 -45.23 53.64
N CYS A 162 -10.09 -43.92 53.65
CA CYS A 162 -10.33 -42.98 52.57
C CYS A 162 -9.24 -41.90 52.53
N GLN A 163 -8.46 -41.83 51.46
CA GLN A 163 -7.29 -40.95 51.32
C GLN A 163 -7.39 -40.07 50.07
N LYS A 164 -6.73 -38.90 50.10
CA LYS A 164 -6.57 -38.01 48.94
C LYS A 164 -5.24 -38.22 48.25
N ASN A 165 -5.20 -37.94 46.95
CA ASN A 165 -3.99 -37.72 46.16
C ASN A 165 -3.01 -38.90 46.24
N LEU A 166 -3.48 -40.09 45.87
CA LEU A 166 -2.58 -41.23 45.80
C LEU A 166 -1.76 -41.14 44.52
N HIS A 167 -0.45 -40.98 44.68
CA HIS A 167 0.49 -41.05 43.57
C HIS A 167 1.02 -42.48 43.40
N GLY A 168 0.73 -43.10 42.27
CA GLY A 168 1.36 -44.34 41.82
C GLY A 168 2.57 -44.02 40.93
N PHE A 169 3.70 -44.69 41.17
CA PHE A 169 4.86 -44.60 40.28
C PHE A 169 5.31 -45.99 39.84
N ASN A 170 5.20 -46.25 38.53
CA ASN A 170 5.75 -47.45 37.92
C ASN A 170 7.16 -47.17 37.40
N ARG A 171 8.16 -47.72 38.10
CA ARG A 171 9.59 -47.54 37.78
C ARG A 171 10.00 -48.14 36.43
N GLU A 172 9.35 -49.21 35.99
CA GLU A 172 9.67 -49.91 34.75
C GLU A 172 9.13 -49.15 33.53
N LEU A 173 7.92 -48.61 33.64
CA LEU A 173 7.26 -47.87 32.57
C LEU A 173 7.52 -46.35 32.61
N LYS A 174 8.16 -45.84 33.69
CA LYS A 174 8.33 -44.41 33.98
C LYS A 174 7.01 -43.63 33.93
N LEU A 175 5.92 -44.27 34.34
CA LEU A 175 4.59 -43.68 34.40
C LEU A 175 4.30 -43.27 35.84
N GLN A 176 3.80 -42.05 36.00
CA GLN A 176 3.27 -41.53 37.25
C GLN A 176 1.79 -41.30 37.03
N ASP A 177 0.96 -41.98 37.82
CA ASP A 177 -0.48 -41.74 37.88
C ASP A 177 -0.82 -41.10 39.23
N GLU A 178 -1.81 -40.22 39.23
CA GLU A 178 -2.38 -39.62 40.42
C GLU A 178 -3.87 -39.90 40.41
N PHE A 179 -4.39 -40.38 41.53
CA PHE A 179 -5.83 -40.56 41.74
C PHE A 179 -6.28 -39.62 42.84
N ASP A 180 -7.30 -38.83 42.56
CA ASP A 180 -7.81 -37.80 43.46
C ASP A 180 -8.23 -38.38 44.81
N ILE A 181 -8.92 -39.52 44.81
CA ILE A 181 -9.40 -40.18 46.03
C ILE A 181 -9.19 -41.70 45.94
N THR A 182 -8.78 -42.31 47.05
CA THR A 182 -8.65 -43.77 47.17
C THR A 182 -9.31 -44.29 48.43
N MET A 183 -9.91 -45.47 48.34
CA MET A 183 -10.56 -46.12 49.48
C MET A 183 -10.14 -47.58 49.55
N ALA A 184 -9.96 -48.12 50.74
CA ALA A 184 -9.54 -49.50 50.92
C ALA A 184 -10.22 -50.18 52.11
N ASN A 185 -10.46 -51.47 51.99
CA ASN A 185 -10.71 -52.38 53.10
C ASN A 185 -9.79 -53.59 52.97
N THR A 186 -9.93 -54.56 53.87
CA THR A 186 -9.12 -55.80 53.90
C THR A 186 -9.16 -56.64 52.61
N THR A 187 -10.12 -56.41 51.71
CA THR A 187 -10.37 -57.25 50.52
C THR A 187 -10.50 -56.48 49.19
N LYS A 188 -10.71 -55.15 49.22
CA LYS A 188 -11.02 -54.34 48.04
C LYS A 188 -10.38 -52.96 48.15
N GLY A 189 -9.88 -52.47 47.02
CA GLY A 189 -9.46 -51.09 46.82
C GLY A 189 -10.34 -50.39 45.77
N LEU A 190 -10.56 -49.09 45.94
CA LEU A 190 -11.27 -48.22 45.00
C LEU A 190 -10.39 -47.01 44.70
N LEU A 191 -10.22 -46.71 43.42
CA LEU A 191 -9.52 -45.52 42.92
C LEU A 191 -10.55 -44.64 42.23
N VAL A 192 -10.55 -43.36 42.55
CA VAL A 192 -11.55 -42.40 42.08
C VAL A 192 -10.85 -41.21 41.45
N GLU A 193 -11.26 -40.91 40.21
CA GLU A 193 -10.94 -39.69 39.49
C GLU A 193 -12.16 -38.78 39.53
N CYS A 194 -11.99 -37.55 39.99
CA CYS A 194 -13.05 -36.56 40.10
C CYS A 194 -13.12 -35.71 38.82
N LYS A 195 -14.34 -35.50 38.30
CA LYS A 195 -14.61 -34.56 37.22
C LYS A 195 -15.85 -33.75 37.53
N HIS A 196 -15.76 -32.44 37.32
CA HIS A 196 -16.93 -31.55 37.38
C HIS A 196 -18.00 -31.93 36.33
N HIS A 197 -17.58 -32.56 35.22
CA HIS A 197 -18.46 -33.15 34.22
C HIS A 197 -17.77 -34.37 33.60
N VAL A 198 -18.37 -35.55 33.74
CA VAL A 198 -17.86 -36.80 33.15
C VAL A 198 -18.43 -36.96 31.74
N VAL A 199 -17.57 -37.24 30.75
CA VAL A 199 -17.97 -37.57 29.38
C VAL A 199 -17.53 -38.98 28.99
N LYS A 200 -18.03 -39.51 27.87
CA LYS A 200 -17.73 -40.90 27.45
C LYS A 200 -16.23 -41.13 27.24
N GLU A 201 -15.53 -40.14 26.71
CA GLU A 201 -14.09 -40.19 26.44
C GLU A 201 -13.28 -40.33 27.74
N ASP A 202 -13.74 -39.73 28.84
CA ASP A 202 -13.08 -39.87 30.15
C ASP A 202 -13.14 -41.31 30.65
N VAL A 203 -14.30 -41.97 30.48
CA VAL A 203 -14.50 -43.37 30.85
C VAL A 203 -13.64 -44.30 30.00
N VAL A 204 -13.51 -44.02 28.70
CA VAL A 204 -12.64 -44.78 27.79
C VAL A 204 -11.17 -44.62 28.20
N LYS A 205 -10.71 -43.39 28.46
CA LYS A 205 -9.34 -43.13 28.94
C LYS A 205 -9.06 -43.82 30.27
N LEU A 206 -9.98 -43.74 31.23
CA LEU A 206 -9.82 -44.45 32.50
C LEU A 206 -9.75 -45.96 32.32
N ARG A 207 -10.51 -46.57 31.39
CA ARG A 207 -10.39 -48.00 31.04
C ARG A 207 -9.02 -48.37 30.49
N GLU A 208 -8.38 -47.47 29.75
CA GLU A 208 -7.07 -47.69 29.15
C GLU A 208 -5.92 -47.44 30.15
N ILE A 209 -6.07 -46.45 31.04
CA ILE A 209 -5.05 -45.99 31.99
C ILE A 209 -5.12 -46.75 33.32
N ALA A 210 -6.31 -47.10 33.82
CA ALA A 210 -6.50 -47.83 35.07
C ALA A 210 -5.85 -49.22 34.96
N GLY A 211 -4.62 -49.30 35.44
CA GLY A 211 -3.78 -50.48 35.36
C GLY A 211 -2.42 -50.25 34.74
N ALA A 212 -2.08 -49.10 34.15
CA ALA A 212 -0.72 -48.89 33.65
C ALA A 212 0.32 -48.91 34.79
N SER A 213 0.01 -48.25 35.91
CA SER A 213 0.93 -48.07 37.03
C SER A 213 0.90 -49.15 38.13
N PHE A 214 -0.02 -50.12 38.05
CA PHE A 214 -0.13 -51.24 39.00
C PHE A 214 0.53 -52.52 38.44
N ASP A 215 0.73 -53.54 39.28
CA ASP A 215 1.27 -54.83 38.85
C ASP A 215 0.30 -55.61 37.93
N LEU A 216 0.77 -56.70 37.32
CA LEU A 216 -0.02 -57.44 36.33
C LEU A 216 -1.27 -58.12 36.92
N ASP A 217 -1.25 -58.45 38.21
CA ASP A 217 -2.35 -59.16 38.88
C ASP A 217 -3.47 -58.18 39.22
N ALA A 218 -3.14 -56.99 39.74
CA ALA A 218 -4.10 -55.89 39.95
C ALA A 218 -4.75 -55.42 38.63
N LYS A 219 -4.01 -55.46 37.51
CA LYS A 219 -4.55 -55.17 36.17
C LYS A 219 -5.62 -56.16 35.73
N GLN A 220 -5.47 -57.45 36.02
CA GLN A 220 -6.43 -58.47 35.61
C GLN A 220 -7.71 -58.38 36.45
N GLU A 221 -7.58 -58.12 37.75
CA GLU A 221 -8.71 -57.98 38.67
C GLU A 221 -9.51 -56.69 38.42
N ALA A 222 -8.84 -55.56 38.10
CA ALA A 222 -9.50 -54.31 37.71
C ALA A 222 -10.30 -54.44 36.39
N LYS A 223 -9.78 -55.19 35.41
CA LYS A 223 -10.49 -55.49 34.16
C LYS A 223 -11.75 -56.35 34.37
N GLN A 224 -11.79 -57.14 35.44
CA GLN A 224 -12.92 -58.00 35.80
C GLN A 224 -13.92 -57.33 36.76
N SER A 225 -13.49 -56.36 37.57
CA SER A 225 -14.29 -55.71 38.63
C SER A 225 -15.16 -54.53 38.16
N GLY A 226 -14.91 -54.01 36.95
CA GLY A 226 -15.74 -53.00 36.28
C GLY A 226 -15.41 -51.53 36.64
N ILE A 227 -15.65 -50.61 35.70
CA ILE A 227 -15.66 -49.16 35.98
C ILE A 227 -17.08 -48.76 36.39
N ILE A 228 -17.19 -48.09 37.53
CA ILE A 228 -18.44 -47.53 38.05
C ILE A 228 -18.37 -46.01 37.94
N ILE A 229 -19.45 -45.38 37.48
CA ILE A 229 -19.58 -43.91 37.47
C ILE A 229 -20.35 -43.53 38.73
N LEU A 230 -19.74 -42.68 39.56
CA LEU A 230 -20.38 -42.18 40.77
C LEU A 230 -20.82 -40.74 40.54
N LYS A 231 -22.05 -40.45 40.93
CA LYS A 231 -22.61 -39.12 40.95
C LYS A 231 -23.00 -38.75 42.37
N GLN A 232 -22.59 -37.57 42.78
CA GLN A 232 -22.99 -37.04 44.06
C GLN A 232 -24.40 -36.43 44.00
N VAL A 233 -25.27 -36.86 44.91
CA VAL A 233 -26.63 -36.34 45.07
C VAL A 233 -26.80 -35.91 46.53
N GLY A 234 -26.59 -34.62 46.80
CA GLY A 234 -26.48 -34.11 48.18
C GLY A 234 -25.20 -34.61 48.85
N ASP A 235 -25.33 -35.22 50.03
CA ASP A 235 -24.21 -35.76 50.82
C ASP A 235 -23.93 -37.25 50.52
N VAL A 236 -24.65 -37.85 49.56
CA VAL A 236 -24.58 -39.28 49.24
C VAL A 236 -24.01 -39.48 47.83
N MET A 237 -23.26 -40.57 47.67
CA MET A 237 -22.71 -41.03 46.40
C MET A 237 -23.59 -42.13 45.82
N GLU A 238 -24.16 -41.89 44.64
CA GLU A 238 -25.02 -42.82 43.92
C GLU A 238 -24.32 -43.31 42.65
N GLU A 239 -24.59 -44.56 42.26
CA GLU A 239 -24.12 -45.10 40.98
C GLU A 239 -24.96 -44.52 39.83
N GLU A 240 -24.32 -43.92 38.84
CA GLU A 240 -24.99 -43.38 37.65
C GLU A 240 -25.00 -44.43 36.53
N VAL A 241 -26.19 -45.00 36.29
CA VAL A 241 -26.41 -46.02 35.27
C VAL A 241 -26.91 -45.34 33.99
N GLU A 242 -25.97 -45.06 33.09
CA GLU A 242 -26.16 -44.68 31.68
C GLU A 242 -27.00 -43.41 31.39
N ASN A 243 -26.35 -42.24 31.33
CA ASN A 243 -26.71 -41.13 30.45
C ASN A 243 -25.55 -40.11 30.29
N LEU A 244 -24.38 -40.59 29.85
CA LEU A 244 -23.24 -39.70 29.57
C LEU A 244 -23.38 -38.99 28.23
N LYS A 245 -23.11 -37.67 28.22
CA LYS A 245 -23.05 -36.87 26.99
C LYS A 245 -21.83 -37.28 26.15
N THR A 246 -22.00 -37.27 24.83
CA THR A 246 -20.93 -37.24 23.83
C THR A 246 -20.67 -35.79 23.47
N TYR A 247 -19.41 -35.36 23.49
CA TYR A 247 -19.01 -34.07 22.93
C TYR A 247 -18.36 -34.25 21.56
#